data_AF-A0A506PY91-F1
#
_entry.id   AF-A0A506PY91-F1
#
_cell.length_a   1.000
_cell.length_b   1.000
_cell.length_c   1.000
_cell.angle_alpha   90.00
_cell.angle_beta   90.00
_cell.angle_gamma   90.00
#
_symmetry.space_group_name_H-M   'P 1'
#
loop_
_entity.id
_entity.type
_entity.pdbx_description
1 polymer ?
#
loop_
_entity_poly.entity_id
_entity_poly.type
_entity_poly.pdbx_seq_one_letter_code
_entity_poly.pdbx_strand_id
1 'polypeptide(L)'
;MMRSLLLAGLLLLPSLGHAACNLPASSASFGSVSTFVANTTISSTSTNANVNCGAGSTLSLLGNNQITFQLTGATSNNGTRGILKRSGDTGSDNVPVRLCTDSACASELTIGGAPVVYGSQTLINLAGLLGSLNFAIPVYLRTVPGQVVAAGTYQVTLNMA
;
A
#
# COMPACT_ATOMS: atom_id res chain seq x y z
N MET A 1 -51.67 18.60 0.84
CA MET A 1 -50.53 19.04 1.68
C MET A 1 -49.55 17.92 2.06
N MET A 2 -49.77 16.65 1.68
CA MET A 2 -48.85 15.52 2.00
C MET A 2 -47.68 15.27 1.01
N ARG A 3 -47.68 15.89 -0.18
CA ARG A 3 -46.59 15.68 -1.18
C ARG A 3 -45.30 16.45 -0.86
N SER A 4 -45.37 17.52 -0.07
CA SER A 4 -44.18 18.34 0.24
C SER A 4 -43.35 17.79 1.40
N LEU A 5 -43.90 16.89 2.22
CA LEU A 5 -43.15 16.25 3.31
C LEU A 5 -42.23 15.11 2.84
N LEU A 6 -42.50 14.53 1.66
CA LEU A 6 -41.69 13.44 1.11
C LEU A 6 -40.33 13.93 0.54
N LEU A 7 -40.25 15.19 0.08
CA LEU A 7 -38.98 15.75 -0.40
C LEU A 7 -38.07 16.26 0.71
N ALA A 8 -38.59 16.51 1.91
CA ALA A 8 -37.80 16.94 3.06
C ALA A 8 -37.08 15.76 3.77
N GLY A 9 -37.56 14.53 3.59
CA GLY A 9 -36.96 13.33 4.19
C GLY A 9 -35.68 12.83 3.49
N LEU A 10 -35.47 13.19 2.22
CA LEU A 10 -34.33 12.69 1.43
C LEU A 10 -33.03 13.51 1.65
N LEU A 11 -33.12 14.68 2.30
CA LEU A 11 -31.99 15.56 2.62
C LEU A 11 -31.31 15.22 3.96
N LEU A 12 -31.81 14.22 4.68
CA LEU A 12 -31.34 13.85 6.04
C LEU A 12 -30.51 12.57 6.08
N LEU A 13 -30.17 11.96 4.94
CA LEU A 13 -29.14 10.93 4.92
C LEU A 13 -27.79 11.63 4.75
N PRO A 14 -26.95 11.74 5.80
CA PRO A 14 -25.54 12.01 5.57
C PRO A 14 -25.03 10.81 4.77
N SER A 15 -24.89 10.99 3.46
CA SER A 15 -24.03 10.11 2.69
C SER A 15 -22.67 10.22 3.36
N LEU A 16 -22.24 9.17 4.07
CA LEU A 16 -20.83 8.93 4.24
C LEU A 16 -20.28 8.73 2.83
N GLY A 17 -19.99 9.85 2.17
CA GLY A 17 -19.37 9.89 0.86
C GLY A 17 -17.97 9.37 1.06
N HIS A 18 -17.81 8.06 0.91
CA HIS A 18 -16.50 7.46 0.77
C HIS A 18 -15.98 8.01 -0.55
N ALA A 19 -15.02 8.93 -0.48
CA ALA A 19 -14.29 9.32 -1.68
C ALA A 19 -13.70 8.03 -2.26
N ALA A 20 -14.09 7.68 -3.48
CA ALA A 20 -13.54 6.53 -4.19
C ALA A 20 -12.11 6.88 -4.57
N CYS A 21 -11.19 6.70 -3.62
CA CYS A 21 -9.77 6.86 -3.88
C CYS A 21 -9.29 5.69 -4.72
N ASN A 22 -8.58 5.97 -5.80
CA ASN A 22 -7.98 4.96 -6.64
C ASN A 22 -6.52 4.75 -6.20
N LEU A 23 -6.08 3.50 -6.24
CA LEU A 23 -4.70 3.12 -5.97
C LEU A 23 -4.07 2.52 -7.25
N PRO A 24 -3.56 3.34 -8.18
CA PRO A 24 -2.79 2.85 -9.32
C PRO A 24 -1.65 1.94 -8.89
N ALA A 25 -1.35 0.95 -9.72
CA ALA A 25 -0.25 0.03 -9.49
C ALA A 25 1.09 0.78 -9.53
N SER A 26 1.95 0.45 -8.57
CA SER A 26 3.34 0.91 -8.50
C SER A 26 4.29 -0.29 -8.57
N SER A 27 5.47 -0.09 -9.13
CA SER A 27 6.52 -1.10 -9.21
C SER A 27 7.77 -0.68 -8.44
N ALA A 28 8.51 -1.66 -7.97
CA ALA A 28 9.82 -1.51 -7.36
C ALA A 28 10.69 -2.71 -7.76
N SER A 29 12.01 -2.51 -7.82
CA SER A 29 12.95 -3.58 -8.15
C SER A 29 14.11 -3.55 -7.17
N PHE A 30 14.55 -4.75 -6.76
CA PHE A 30 15.78 -4.96 -6.00
C PHE A 30 17.03 -5.02 -6.91
N GLY A 31 16.84 -5.01 -8.23
CA GLY A 31 17.91 -5.21 -9.21
C GLY A 31 18.38 -6.66 -9.29
N SER A 32 19.51 -6.87 -9.95
CA SER A 32 20.14 -8.19 -10.07
C SER A 32 21.05 -8.44 -8.87
N VAL A 33 20.79 -9.53 -8.15
CA VAL A 33 21.61 -9.98 -7.01
C VAL A 33 22.02 -11.43 -7.19
N SER A 34 23.17 -11.81 -6.66
CA SER A 34 23.59 -13.21 -6.63
C SER A 34 22.88 -13.95 -5.49
N THR A 35 22.79 -15.28 -5.59
CA THR A 35 22.21 -16.10 -4.51
C THR A 35 22.97 -15.94 -3.19
N PHE A 36 24.27 -15.67 -3.24
CA PHE A 36 25.08 -15.40 -2.05
C PHE A 36 24.63 -14.11 -1.34
N VAL A 37 24.30 -13.06 -2.11
CA VAL A 37 23.76 -11.81 -1.56
C VAL A 37 22.35 -12.03 -1.02
N ALA A 38 21.48 -12.74 -1.74
CA ALA A 38 20.14 -13.08 -1.25
C ALA A 38 20.18 -13.92 0.04
N ASN A 39 21.22 -14.74 0.22
CA ASN A 39 21.42 -15.54 1.42
C ASN A 39 21.96 -14.74 2.62
N THR A 40 22.80 -13.73 2.39
CA THR A 40 23.59 -13.09 3.48
C THR A 40 23.22 -11.64 3.78
N THR A 41 22.59 -10.94 2.84
CA THR A 41 22.41 -9.49 2.89
C THR A 41 20.96 -9.10 2.65
N ILE A 42 20.48 -8.11 3.41
CA ILE A 42 19.18 -7.49 3.18
C ILE A 42 19.30 -6.56 1.98
N SER A 43 18.56 -6.85 0.90
CA SER A 43 18.36 -5.91 -0.21
C SER A 43 17.14 -5.05 0.10
N SER A 44 17.25 -3.74 -0.12
CA SER A 44 16.17 -2.79 0.14
C SER A 44 15.86 -1.97 -1.10
N THR A 45 14.59 -1.63 -1.31
CA THR A 45 14.12 -0.72 -2.36
C THR A 45 12.90 0.03 -1.85
N SER A 46 12.51 1.11 -2.53
CA SER A 46 11.34 1.91 -2.15
C SER A 46 10.60 2.40 -3.38
N THR A 47 9.29 2.60 -3.22
CA THR A 47 8.43 3.21 -4.24
C THR A 47 7.32 3.98 -3.52
N ASN A 48 6.47 4.68 -4.28
CA ASN A 48 5.32 5.38 -3.72
C ASN A 48 4.04 4.66 -4.10
N ALA A 49 3.20 4.35 -3.11
CA ALA A 49 1.81 4.01 -3.32
C ALA A 49 1.02 5.31 -3.50
N ASN A 50 0.57 5.57 -4.72
CA ASN A 50 -0.12 6.82 -5.05
C ASN A 50 -1.62 6.63 -4.78
N VAL A 51 -2.15 7.27 -3.75
CA VAL A 51 -3.59 7.24 -3.44
C VAL A 51 -4.24 8.48 -4.04
N ASN A 52 -5.08 8.28 -5.05
CA ASN A 52 -5.68 9.35 -5.83
C ASN A 52 -7.16 9.48 -5.44
N CYS A 53 -7.49 10.44 -4.57
CA CYS A 53 -8.86 10.68 -4.12
C CYS A 53 -9.61 11.72 -4.98
N GLY A 54 -9.07 12.06 -6.15
CA GLY A 54 -9.69 12.94 -7.13
C GLY A 54 -9.30 14.42 -7.00
N ALA A 55 -10.10 15.28 -7.62
CA ALA A 55 -9.93 16.73 -7.54
C ALA A 55 -10.62 17.27 -6.28
N GLY A 56 -9.84 17.91 -5.41
CA GLY A 56 -10.34 18.55 -4.20
C GLY A 56 -9.27 19.43 -3.59
N SER A 57 -9.67 20.28 -2.65
CA SER A 57 -8.75 21.15 -1.92
C SER A 57 -8.27 20.48 -0.63
N THR A 58 -7.02 20.70 -0.23
CA THR A 58 -6.53 20.32 1.11
C THR A 58 -7.33 20.94 2.25
N LEU A 59 -8.07 22.02 2.03
CA LEU A 59 -9.04 22.55 3.01
C LEU A 59 -10.09 21.50 3.40
N SER A 60 -10.45 20.59 2.49
CA SER A 60 -11.35 19.47 2.80
C SER A 60 -10.75 18.50 3.83
N LEU A 61 -9.41 18.41 3.91
CA LEU A 61 -8.69 17.59 4.88
C LEU A 61 -8.70 18.17 6.30
N LEU A 62 -9.07 19.44 6.49
CA LEU A 62 -9.18 20.03 7.85
C LEU A 62 -10.30 19.41 8.68
N GLY A 63 -11.21 18.65 8.06
CA GLY A 63 -12.13 17.75 8.76
C GLY A 63 -11.44 16.47 9.27
N ASN A 64 -12.21 15.53 9.81
CA ASN A 64 -11.71 14.22 10.26
C ASN A 64 -11.55 13.26 9.07
N ASN A 65 -10.60 13.55 8.17
CA ASN A 65 -10.30 12.69 7.04
C ASN A 65 -9.15 11.76 7.37
N GLN A 66 -9.25 10.53 6.88
CA GLN A 66 -8.19 9.55 7.04
C GLN A 66 -8.12 8.62 5.85
N ILE A 67 -6.92 8.13 5.58
CA ILE A 67 -6.68 6.99 4.70
C ILE A 67 -6.26 5.82 5.57
N THR A 68 -6.95 4.71 5.43
CA THR A 68 -6.56 3.43 6.03
C THR A 68 -5.82 2.66 4.95
N PHE A 69 -4.58 2.24 5.24
CA PHE A 69 -3.71 1.58 4.28
C PHE A 69 -3.32 0.20 4.80
N GLN A 70 -3.70 -0.85 4.08
CA GLN A 70 -3.51 -2.22 4.51
C GLN A 70 -2.96 -3.09 3.38
N LEU A 71 -2.07 -4.03 3.73
CA LEU A 71 -1.71 -5.14 2.86
C LEU A 71 -2.79 -6.23 2.96
N THR A 72 -3.56 -6.43 1.89
CA THR A 72 -4.70 -7.36 1.87
C THR A 72 -4.36 -8.70 1.23
N GLY A 73 -3.31 -8.76 0.40
CA GLY A 73 -2.91 -10.01 -0.24
C GLY A 73 -1.62 -9.92 -1.02
N ALA A 74 -1.21 -11.05 -1.62
CA ALA A 74 -0.11 -11.12 -2.57
C ALA A 74 -0.37 -12.22 -3.60
N THR A 75 0.22 -12.12 -4.79
CA THR A 75 0.14 -13.20 -5.81
C THR A 75 0.89 -14.47 -5.40
N SER A 76 1.86 -14.35 -4.50
CA SER A 76 2.52 -15.48 -3.86
C SER A 76 2.88 -15.07 -2.43
N ASN A 77 2.57 -15.92 -1.47
CA ASN A 77 2.83 -15.67 -0.05
C ASN A 77 3.31 -16.93 0.67
N ASN A 78 4.01 -16.73 1.77
CA ASN A 78 4.28 -17.76 2.77
C ASN A 78 3.79 -17.25 4.13
N GLY A 79 2.72 -17.85 4.65
CA GLY A 79 1.98 -17.29 5.77
C GLY A 79 1.43 -15.90 5.44
N THR A 80 1.75 -14.91 6.27
CA THR A 80 1.27 -13.52 6.13
C THR A 80 2.23 -12.61 5.37
N ARG A 81 3.28 -13.15 4.74
CA ARG A 81 4.29 -12.37 4.01
C ARG A 81 4.26 -12.71 2.52
N GLY A 82 4.35 -11.68 1.67
CA GLY A 82 4.57 -11.87 0.24
C GLY A 82 5.94 -12.48 -0.06
N ILE A 83 6.01 -13.33 -1.09
CA ILE A 83 7.26 -13.97 -1.53
C ILE A 83 7.49 -13.65 -3.00
N LEU A 84 8.71 -13.23 -3.33
CA LEU A 84 9.19 -13.19 -4.70
C LEU A 84 9.32 -14.63 -5.19
N LYS A 85 8.65 -14.93 -6.30
CA LYS A 85 8.61 -16.26 -6.90
C LYS A 85 8.82 -16.16 -8.40
N ARG A 86 9.46 -17.16 -8.98
CA ARG A 86 9.61 -17.26 -10.44
C ARG A 86 8.25 -17.61 -11.05
N SER A 87 7.87 -16.94 -12.14
CA SER A 87 6.57 -17.17 -12.77
C SER A 87 6.40 -18.63 -13.19
N GLY A 88 5.28 -19.25 -12.79
CA GLY A 88 4.97 -20.65 -13.10
C GLY A 88 5.74 -21.68 -12.27
N ASP A 89 6.63 -21.25 -11.38
CA ASP A 89 7.39 -22.15 -10.50
C ASP A 89 6.55 -22.51 -9.27
N THR A 90 6.55 -23.80 -8.91
CA THR A 90 5.90 -24.33 -7.69
C THR A 90 6.91 -24.86 -6.67
N GLY A 91 8.21 -24.75 -6.97
CA GLY A 91 9.30 -25.22 -6.14
C GLY A 91 9.54 -24.38 -4.88
N SER A 92 10.60 -24.69 -4.15
CA SER A 92 10.98 -24.04 -2.88
C SER A 92 11.70 -22.71 -3.03
N ASP A 93 12.07 -22.32 -4.25
CA ASP A 93 12.81 -21.09 -4.54
C ASP A 93 11.91 -19.87 -4.30
N ASN A 94 11.99 -19.32 -3.10
CA ASN A 94 11.16 -18.23 -2.63
C ASN A 94 12.03 -17.20 -1.92
N VAL A 95 11.84 -15.92 -2.21
CA VAL A 95 12.52 -14.85 -1.45
C VAL A 95 11.46 -14.00 -0.73
N PRO A 96 11.29 -14.16 0.59
CA PRO A 96 10.31 -13.38 1.33
C PRO A 96 10.63 -11.88 1.32
N VAL A 97 9.59 -11.06 1.21
CA VAL A 97 9.70 -9.60 1.19
C VAL A 97 8.88 -8.99 2.30
N ARG A 98 9.53 -8.16 3.12
CA ARG A 98 8.87 -7.28 4.10
C ARG A 98 8.41 -6.02 3.41
N LEU A 99 7.18 -5.60 3.69
CA LEU A 99 6.63 -4.32 3.29
C LEU A 99 6.49 -3.42 4.51
N CYS A 100 6.93 -2.17 4.40
CA CYS A 100 6.89 -1.18 5.47
C CYS A 100 6.48 0.20 4.92
N THR A 101 5.94 1.04 5.79
CA THR A 101 5.57 2.44 5.48
C THR A 101 6.56 3.46 6.03
N ASP A 102 7.65 2.99 6.66
CA ASP A 102 8.73 3.80 7.19
C ASP A 102 10.09 3.27 6.71
N SER A 103 11.07 4.17 6.58
CA SER A 103 12.38 3.84 6.02
C SER A 103 13.22 2.95 6.93
N ALA A 104 12.99 2.95 8.24
CA ALA A 104 13.63 2.05 9.19
C ALA A 104 13.02 0.64 9.15
N CYS A 105 11.79 0.52 8.63
CA CYS A 105 10.98 -0.69 8.56
C CYS A 105 10.81 -1.31 9.95
N ALA A 106 10.48 -0.47 10.94
CA ALA A 106 10.30 -0.88 12.32
C ALA A 106 9.04 -1.72 12.49
N SER A 107 7.99 -1.40 11.74
CA SER A 107 6.74 -2.16 11.70
C SER A 107 6.47 -2.68 10.29
N GLU A 108 6.30 -3.99 10.18
CA GLU A 108 5.98 -4.65 8.91
C GLU A 108 4.46 -4.70 8.70
N LEU A 109 4.03 -4.32 7.49
CA LEU A 109 2.69 -4.59 7.00
C LEU A 109 2.62 -6.04 6.55
N THR A 110 1.86 -6.85 7.29
CA THR A 110 1.60 -8.25 6.97
C THR A 110 0.23 -8.40 6.31
N ILE A 111 0.06 -9.43 5.50
CA ILE A 111 -1.20 -9.74 4.80
C ILE A 111 -2.30 -9.97 5.85
N GLY A 112 -3.35 -9.16 5.79
CA GLY A 112 -4.45 -9.18 6.76
C GLY A 112 -4.08 -8.66 8.16
N GLY A 113 -2.90 -8.07 8.31
CA GLY A 113 -2.42 -7.48 9.55
C GLY A 113 -3.06 -6.13 9.87
N ALA A 114 -2.60 -5.48 10.94
CA ALA A 114 -3.09 -4.17 11.34
C ALA A 114 -2.85 -3.12 10.22
N PRO A 115 -3.86 -2.30 9.88
CA PRO A 115 -3.68 -1.24 8.91
C PRO A 115 -2.89 -0.06 9.49
N VAL A 116 -2.31 0.74 8.61
CA VAL A 116 -1.72 2.04 8.94
C VAL A 116 -2.76 3.12 8.65
N VAL A 117 -3.05 3.96 9.65
CA VAL A 117 -4.02 5.06 9.50
C VAL A 117 -3.27 6.37 9.32
N TYR A 118 -3.44 6.99 8.15
CA TYR A 118 -2.95 8.33 7.85
C TYR A 118 -4.06 9.34 8.14
N GLY A 119 -3.95 10.04 9.26
CA GLY A 119 -4.87 11.12 9.61
C GLY A 119 -4.60 12.42 8.82
N SER A 120 -5.53 13.36 8.92
CA SER A 120 -5.53 14.65 8.22
C SER A 120 -4.17 15.37 8.20
N GLN A 121 -3.49 15.49 9.35
CA GLN A 121 -2.20 16.21 9.43
C GLN A 121 -1.12 15.56 8.56
N THR A 122 -1.04 14.23 8.58
CA THR A 122 -0.08 13.49 7.74
C THR A 122 -0.45 13.60 6.26
N LEU A 123 -1.75 13.54 5.95
CA LEU A 123 -2.24 13.72 4.59
C LEU A 123 -1.96 15.13 4.04
N ILE A 124 -2.11 16.18 4.87
CA ILE A 124 -1.77 17.56 4.50
C ILE A 124 -0.27 17.68 4.19
N ASN A 125 0.59 17.09 5.02
CA ASN A 125 2.04 17.06 4.77
C ASN A 125 2.37 16.34 3.46
N LEU A 126 1.62 15.28 3.14
CA LEU A 126 1.84 14.47 1.94
C LEU A 126 1.27 15.10 0.66
N ALA A 127 0.17 15.84 0.77
CA ALA A 127 -0.43 16.62 -0.32
C ALA A 127 0.43 17.81 -0.76
N GLY A 128 1.34 18.26 0.12
CA GLY A 128 2.21 19.40 -0.13
C GLY A 128 1.46 20.74 -0.22
N LEU A 129 2.21 21.79 -0.58
CA LEU A 129 1.72 23.18 -0.56
C LEU A 129 0.63 23.48 -1.61
N LEU A 130 0.58 22.69 -2.68
CA LEU A 130 -0.29 22.92 -3.84
C LEU A 130 -1.69 22.31 -3.70
N GLY A 131 -1.98 21.64 -2.58
CA GLY A 131 -3.36 21.43 -2.17
C GLY A 131 -4.11 20.29 -2.87
N SER A 132 -3.44 19.20 -3.27
CA SER A 132 -4.09 18.07 -3.96
C SER A 132 -4.57 16.95 -3.03
N LEU A 133 -5.56 16.17 -3.46
CA LEU A 133 -5.97 14.92 -2.78
C LEU A 133 -5.32 13.68 -3.41
N ASN A 134 -4.13 13.85 -3.98
CA ASN A 134 -3.29 12.76 -4.46
C ASN A 134 -2.10 12.62 -3.51
N PHE A 135 -2.00 11.48 -2.86
CA PHE A 135 -1.07 11.23 -1.77
C PHE A 135 -0.04 10.21 -2.20
N ALA A 136 1.24 10.59 -2.24
CA ALA A 136 2.34 9.69 -2.54
C ALA A 136 2.87 9.05 -1.25
N ILE A 137 2.27 7.94 -0.81
CA ILE A 137 2.68 7.24 0.41
C ILE A 137 3.97 6.46 0.14
N PRO A 138 5.11 6.79 0.78
CA PRO A 138 6.32 6.02 0.59
C PRO A 138 6.18 4.63 1.20
N VAL A 139 6.51 3.62 0.40
CA VAL A 139 6.58 2.23 0.85
C VAL A 139 8.00 1.70 0.64
N TYR A 140 8.43 0.89 1.59
CA TYR A 140 9.77 0.34 1.66
C TYR A 140 9.67 -1.18 1.61
N LEU A 141 10.42 -1.79 0.70
CA LEU A 141 10.49 -3.23 0.54
C LEU A 141 11.87 -3.72 0.93
N ARG A 142 11.92 -4.83 1.67
CA ARG A 142 13.18 -5.45 2.10
C ARG A 142 13.11 -6.96 1.91
N THR A 143 14.15 -7.56 1.35
CA THR A 143 14.28 -9.02 1.32
C THR A 143 14.62 -9.55 2.72
N VAL A 144 14.25 -10.80 2.97
CA VAL A 144 14.69 -11.54 4.15
C VAL A 144 15.87 -12.44 3.74
N PRO A 145 17.05 -12.32 4.38
CA PRO A 145 18.19 -13.19 4.11
C PRO A 145 17.91 -14.67 4.43
N GLY A 146 18.85 -15.54 4.09
CA GLY A 146 18.76 -16.98 4.32
C GLY A 146 18.17 -17.78 3.15
N GLN A 147 18.03 -17.14 1.98
CA GLN A 147 17.45 -17.80 0.80
C GLN A 147 18.57 -18.23 -0.15
N VAL A 148 18.55 -19.51 -0.53
CA VAL A 148 19.35 -20.05 -1.63
C VAL A 148 18.38 -20.39 -2.74
N VAL A 149 18.48 -19.66 -3.84
CA VAL A 149 17.56 -19.77 -4.97
C VAL A 149 18.32 -19.93 -6.28
N ALA A 150 17.75 -20.64 -7.25
CA ALA A 150 18.36 -20.76 -8.56
C ALA A 150 18.31 -19.42 -9.32
N ALA A 151 19.21 -19.26 -10.30
CA ALA A 151 19.23 -18.06 -11.14
C ALA A 151 17.90 -17.90 -11.90
N GLY A 152 17.37 -16.68 -11.93
CA GLY A 152 16.11 -16.35 -12.62
C GLY A 152 15.51 -15.03 -12.16
N THR A 153 14.41 -14.65 -12.80
CA THR A 153 13.62 -13.46 -12.42
C THR A 153 12.54 -13.87 -11.43
N TYR A 154 12.53 -13.21 -10.28
CA TYR A 154 11.53 -13.44 -9.22
C TYR A 154 10.67 -12.20 -9.07
N GLN A 155 9.36 -12.41 -8.91
CA GLN A 155 8.37 -11.34 -8.91
C GLN A 155 7.23 -11.66 -7.94
N VAL A 156 6.60 -10.61 -7.42
CA VAL A 156 5.42 -10.67 -6.57
C VAL A 156 4.61 -9.41 -6.79
N THR A 157 3.29 -9.53 -6.76
CA THR A 157 2.37 -8.40 -6.69
C THR A 157 1.78 -8.38 -5.30
N LEU A 158 1.91 -7.26 -4.60
CA LEU A 158 1.32 -7.03 -3.28
C LEU A 158 0.04 -6.21 -3.46
N ASN A 159 -1.07 -6.71 -2.93
CA ASN A 159 -2.39 -6.10 -3.06
C ASN A 159 -2.67 -5.24 -1.83
N MET A 160 -2.95 -3.96 -2.06
CA MET A 160 -3.19 -2.97 -1.02
C MET A 160 -4.62 -2.44 -1.11
N ALA A 161 -5.21 -2.10 0.04
CA ALA A 161 -6.53 -1.45 0.14
C ALA A 161 -6.55 -0.38 1.22
#